data_AF-A0A0C2H0X2-F1
#
_entry.id   AF-A0A0C2H0X2-F1
#
_cell.length_a   1.000
_cell.length_b   1.000
_cell.length_c   1.000
_cell.angle_alpha   90.00
_cell.angle_beta   90.00
_cell.angle_gamma   90.00
#
_symmetry.space_group_name_H-M   'P 1'
#
loop_
_entity.id
_entity.type
_entity.pdbx_description
1 polymer ?
#
loop_
_entity_poly.entity_id
_entity_poly.type
_entity_poly.pdbx_seq_one_letter_code
_entity_poly.pdbx_strand_id
1 'polypeptide(L)'
;MKKDFEAALSKHPKAHVWCFGHSLGGSLASLAAAHISARYKKKEKIQLVTFGQPKLGDMNFAEGHTKLVPNAVRVVHDKDPVPALPPRLFHWGLGEQDWIHHHYEVFYIPLIID
;
A
#
# COMPACT_ATOMS: atom_id res chain seq x y z
N MET A 1 -20.23 1.09 -1.40
CA MET A 1 -18.92 0.41 -1.53
C MET A 1 -18.94 -1.06 -1.07
N LYS A 2 -19.13 -1.40 0.22
CA LYS A 2 -19.10 -2.82 0.65
C LYS A 2 -20.12 -3.70 -0.09
N LYS A 3 -21.39 -3.26 -0.11
CA LYS A 3 -22.47 -3.99 -0.80
C LYS A 3 -22.17 -4.21 -2.27
N ASP A 4 -21.72 -3.16 -2.96
CA ASP A 4 -21.38 -3.20 -4.39
C ASP A 4 -20.20 -4.14 -4.67
N PHE A 5 -19.19 -4.12 -3.78
CA PHE A 5 -18.04 -5.01 -3.86
C PHE A 5 -18.43 -6.48 -3.65
N GLU A 6 -19.26 -6.79 -2.65
CA GLU A 6 -19.76 -8.14 -2.41
C GLU A 6 -20.63 -8.63 -3.57
N ALA A 7 -21.47 -7.77 -4.15
CA ALA A 7 -22.23 -8.08 -5.35
C ALA A 7 -21.33 -8.38 -6.55
N ALA A 8 -20.28 -7.58 -6.77
CA ALA A 8 -19.31 -7.79 -7.84
C ALA A 8 -18.52 -9.10 -7.65
N LEU A 9 -18.10 -9.42 -6.42
CA LEU A 9 -17.43 -10.68 -6.11
C LEU A 9 -18.32 -11.89 -6.32
N SER A 10 -19.61 -11.79 -5.99
CA SER A 10 -20.59 -12.85 -6.24
C SER A 10 -20.77 -13.09 -7.74
N LYS A 11 -20.86 -12.01 -8.53
CA LYS A 11 -20.98 -12.07 -9.99
C LYS A 11 -19.70 -12.57 -10.68
N HIS A 12 -18.53 -12.28 -10.11
CA HIS A 12 -17.23 -12.60 -10.69
C HIS A 12 -16.29 -13.30 -9.68
N PRO A 13 -16.57 -14.54 -9.26
CA PRO A 13 -15.85 -15.20 -8.17
C PRO A 13 -14.37 -15.49 -8.47
N LYS A 14 -14.02 -15.56 -9.75
CA LYS A 14 -12.65 -15.80 -10.24
C LYS A 14 -11.86 -14.51 -10.52
N ALA A 15 -12.49 -13.33 -10.47
CA ALA A 15 -11.82 -12.07 -10.80
C ALA A 15 -10.69 -11.73 -9.83
N HIS A 16 -9.69 -11.04 -10.37
CA HIS A 16 -8.68 -10.34 -9.60
C HIS A 16 -9.24 -9.01 -9.09
N VAL A 17 -8.82 -8.61 -7.90
CA VAL A 17 -9.17 -7.31 -7.31
C VAL A 17 -7.93 -6.43 -7.38
N TRP A 18 -8.05 -5.34 -8.11
CA TRP A 18 -7.00 -4.32 -8.23
C TRP A 18 -7.31 -3.16 -7.28
N CYS A 19 -6.36 -2.87 -6.40
CA CYS A 19 -6.38 -1.72 -5.53
C CYS A 19 -5.29 -0.76 -5.99
N PHE A 20 -5.64 0.50 -6.20
CA PHE A 20 -4.67 1.51 -6.60
C PHE A 20 -4.99 2.87 -6.01
N GLY A 21 -3.98 3.72 -5.90
CA GLY A 21 -4.14 5.07 -5.40
C GLY A 21 -2.84 5.86 -5.37
N HIS A 22 -2.97 7.18 -5.43
CA HIS A 22 -1.87 8.14 -5.35
C HIS A 22 -1.88 8.88 -4.01
N SER A 23 -0.70 9.19 -3.46
CA SER A 23 -0.54 9.95 -2.21
C SER A 23 -1.34 9.30 -1.05
N LEU A 24 -2.19 10.06 -0.35
CA LEU A 24 -3.12 9.54 0.67
C LEU A 24 -4.01 8.40 0.13
N GLY A 25 -4.44 8.50 -1.13
CA GLY A 25 -5.20 7.46 -1.80
C GLY A 25 -4.42 6.14 -1.91
N GLY A 26 -3.09 6.19 -2.04
CA GLY A 26 -2.23 5.01 -2.00
C GLY A 26 -2.28 4.32 -0.63
N SER A 27 -2.28 5.10 0.46
CA SER A 27 -2.41 4.55 1.81
C SER A 27 -3.78 3.92 2.05
N LEU A 28 -4.84 4.56 1.58
CA LEU A 28 -6.19 4.00 1.65
C LEU A 28 -6.33 2.72 0.81
N ALA A 29 -5.75 2.69 -0.40
CA ALA A 29 -5.71 1.51 -1.24
C ALA A 29 -4.96 0.35 -0.56
N SER A 30 -3.85 0.65 0.11
CA SER A 30 -3.07 -0.31 0.87
C SER A 30 -3.85 -0.92 2.04
N LEU A 31 -4.57 -0.10 2.81
CA LEU A 31 -5.45 -0.56 3.89
C LEU A 31 -6.61 -1.39 3.34
N ALA A 32 -7.23 -0.95 2.25
CA ALA A 32 -8.33 -1.66 1.61
C ALA A 32 -7.88 -3.04 1.10
N ALA A 33 -6.72 -3.13 0.46
CA ALA A 33 -6.15 -4.39 -0.01
C ALA A 33 -5.94 -5.39 1.14
N ALA A 34 -5.35 -4.94 2.25
CA ALA A 34 -5.17 -5.77 3.44
C ALA A 34 -6.51 -6.22 4.04
N HIS A 35 -7.47 -5.29 4.17
CA HIS A 35 -8.80 -5.59 4.68
C HIS A 35 -9.53 -6.63 3.83
N ILE A 36 -9.53 -6.47 2.50
CA ILE A 36 -10.17 -7.38 1.57
C ILE A 36 -9.49 -8.75 1.62
N SER A 37 -8.15 -8.78 1.61
CA SER A 37 -7.40 -10.03 1.67
C SER A 37 -7.74 -10.84 2.93
N ALA A 38 -7.70 -10.20 4.10
CA ALA A 38 -8.01 -10.84 5.38
C ALA A 38 -9.48 -11.28 5.46
N ARG A 39 -10.43 -10.41 5.08
CA ARG A 39 -11.86 -10.66 5.26
C ARG A 39 -12.44 -11.70 4.32
N TYR A 40 -11.94 -11.76 3.08
CA TYR A 40 -12.48 -12.63 2.03
C TYR A 40 -11.53 -13.77 1.64
N LYS A 41 -10.39 -13.92 2.33
CA LYS A 41 -9.39 -14.98 2.11
C LYS A 41 -8.93 -15.08 0.65
N LYS A 42 -8.73 -13.92 -0.01
CA LYS A 42 -8.42 -13.80 -1.44
C LYS A 42 -6.99 -13.31 -1.73
N LYS A 43 -6.05 -13.53 -0.80
CA LYS A 43 -4.65 -13.07 -0.87
C LYS A 43 -4.02 -13.14 -2.27
N GLU A 44 -4.11 -14.27 -2.95
CA GLU A 44 -3.49 -14.49 -4.26
C GLU A 44 -4.15 -13.71 -5.42
N LYS A 45 -5.38 -13.25 -5.22
CA LYS A 45 -6.18 -12.52 -6.22
C LYS A 45 -6.16 -11.01 -6.03
N ILE A 46 -5.52 -10.53 -4.96
CA ILE A 46 -5.35 -9.08 -4.73
C ILE A 46 -4.08 -8.61 -5.44
N GLN A 47 -4.19 -7.50 -6.15
CA GLN A 47 -3.09 -6.74 -6.75
C GLN A 47 -3.15 -5.32 -6.20
N LEU A 48 -2.05 -4.82 -5.63
CA LEU A 48 -1.96 -3.48 -5.09
C LEU A 48 -0.87 -2.69 -5.83
N VAL A 49 -1.21 -1.54 -6.38
CA VAL A 49 -0.26 -0.61 -6.99
C VAL A 49 -0.50 0.80 -6.46
N THR A 50 0.46 1.37 -5.76
CA THR A 50 0.33 2.72 -5.20
C THR A 50 1.38 3.66 -5.77
N PHE A 51 1.11 4.96 -5.76
CA PHE A 51 2.00 5.98 -6.31
C PHE A 51 2.25 7.06 -5.25
N GLY A 52 3.50 7.32 -4.90
CA GLY A 52 3.84 8.35 -3.90
C GLY A 52 3.21 8.08 -2.53
N GLN A 53 3.05 6.81 -2.15
CA GLN A 53 2.36 6.44 -0.91
C GLN A 53 3.22 6.74 0.33
N PRO A 54 2.72 7.47 1.35
CA PRO A 54 3.43 7.64 2.62
C PRO A 54 3.54 6.33 3.42
N LYS A 55 4.43 6.29 4.41
CA LYS A 55 4.49 5.20 5.39
C LYS A 55 3.18 5.14 6.17
N LEU A 56 2.76 3.92 6.49
CA LEU A 56 1.42 3.64 6.98
C LEU A 56 1.41 3.01 8.39
N GLY A 57 2.51 2.38 8.80
CA GLY A 57 2.59 1.74 10.10
C GLY A 57 4.02 1.35 10.47
N ASP A 58 4.12 0.68 11.60
CA ASP A 58 5.34 0.12 12.15
C ASP A 58 5.75 -1.19 11.45
N MET A 59 6.81 -1.83 11.95
CA MET A 59 7.29 -3.11 11.44
C MET A 59 6.23 -4.21 11.50
N ASN A 60 5.44 -4.28 12.58
CA ASN A 60 4.37 -5.27 12.70
C ASN A 60 3.32 -5.10 11.61
N PHE A 61 2.92 -3.86 11.33
CA PHE A 61 2.01 -3.55 10.23
C PHE A 61 2.63 -3.94 8.88
N ALA A 62 3.88 -3.56 8.63
CA ALA A 62 4.53 -3.81 7.34
C ALA A 62 4.69 -5.31 7.05
N GLU A 63 5.08 -6.11 8.04
CA GLU A 63 5.15 -7.55 7.92
C GLU A 63 3.77 -8.20 7.73
N GLY A 64 2.79 -7.78 8.54
CA GLY A 64 1.42 -8.28 8.45
C GLY A 64 0.79 -7.96 7.10
N HIS A 65 1.02 -6.74 6.59
CA HIS A 65 0.57 -6.30 5.27
C HIS A 65 1.25 -7.12 4.18
N THR A 66 2.57 -7.28 4.22
CA THR A 66 3.32 -8.11 3.25
C THR A 66 2.80 -9.55 3.22
N LYS A 67 2.45 -10.11 4.38
CA LYS A 67 1.82 -11.44 4.49
C LYS A 67 0.40 -11.47 3.95
N LEU A 68 -0.37 -10.39 4.03
CA LEU A 68 -1.75 -10.33 3.53
C LEU A 68 -1.83 -9.97 2.05
N VAL A 69 -0.91 -9.16 1.53
CA VAL A 69 -0.96 -8.59 0.18
C VAL A 69 0.41 -8.79 -0.49
N PRO A 70 0.73 -10.03 -0.92
CA PRO A 70 2.07 -10.36 -1.43
C PRO A 70 2.34 -9.73 -2.80
N ASN A 71 1.28 -9.40 -3.56
CA ASN A 71 1.37 -8.75 -4.85
C ASN A 71 1.14 -7.23 -4.68
N ALA A 72 2.00 -6.59 -3.90
CA ALA A 72 1.98 -5.15 -3.65
C ALA A 72 3.21 -4.48 -4.26
N VAL A 73 2.97 -3.39 -5.00
CA VAL A 73 4.00 -2.53 -5.58
C VAL A 73 3.71 -1.08 -5.19
N ARG A 74 4.73 -0.40 -4.69
CA ARG A 74 4.75 1.03 -4.40
C ARG A 74 5.64 1.71 -5.42
N VAL A 75 5.07 2.52 -6.27
CA VAL A 75 5.80 3.33 -7.26
C VAL A 75 6.17 4.65 -6.61
N VAL A 76 7.47 4.96 -6.57
CA VAL A 76 8.02 6.15 -5.93
C VAL A 76 8.86 6.93 -6.93
N HIS A 77 8.65 8.25 -6.94
CA HIS A 77 9.41 9.19 -7.75
C HIS A 77 10.55 9.80 -6.92
N ASP A 78 11.74 9.95 -7.51
CA ASP A 78 12.96 10.45 -6.86
C ASP A 78 12.77 11.73 -6.04
N LYS A 79 12.09 12.72 -6.61
CA LYS A 79 11.87 14.03 -5.97
C LYS A 79 10.57 14.14 -5.18
N ASP A 80 9.85 13.03 -4.98
CA ASP A 80 8.61 13.05 -4.20
C ASP A 80 8.91 12.88 -2.70
N PRO A 81 8.62 13.88 -1.85
CA PRO A 81 8.83 13.77 -0.42
C PRO A 81 7.76 12.94 0.30
N VAL A 82 6.62 12.65 -0.33
CA VAL A 82 5.46 12.03 0.35
C VAL A 82 5.78 10.62 0.87
N PRO A 83 6.46 9.73 0.13
CA PRO A 83 6.91 8.44 0.66
C PRO A 83 7.80 8.56 1.91
N ALA A 84 8.56 9.65 2.03
CA ALA A 84 9.39 9.89 3.20
C ALA A 84 8.58 10.23 4.47
N LEU A 85 7.28 10.49 4.38
CA LEU A 85 6.42 10.81 5.51
C LEU A 85 5.73 9.56 6.12
N PRO A 86 5.43 9.56 7.43
CA PRO A 86 6.02 10.43 8.45
C PRO A 86 7.56 10.26 8.55
N PRO A 87 8.30 11.33 8.87
CA PRO A 87 9.75 11.24 9.03
C PRO A 87 10.10 10.39 10.25
N ARG A 88 11.29 9.78 10.23
CA ARG A 88 11.85 9.13 11.43
C ARG A 88 12.17 10.21 12.47
N LEU A 89 11.30 10.35 13.47
CA LEU A 89 11.41 11.33 14.54
C LEU A 89 12.27 10.77 15.68
N PHE A 90 13.59 10.78 15.50
CA PHE A 90 14.53 10.36 16.55
C PHE A 90 14.66 11.40 17.70
N HIS A 91 14.10 12.61 17.54
CA HIS A 91 14.55 13.79 18.30
C HIS A 91 13.56 14.41 19.32
N TRP A 92 12.35 13.88 19.52
CA TRP A 92 11.36 14.52 20.43
C TRP A 92 10.93 13.67 21.64
N GLY A 93 11.72 12.66 22.03
CA GLY A 93 11.43 11.87 23.24
C GLY A 93 10.17 10.99 23.16
N LEU A 94 9.66 10.72 21.95
CA LEU A 94 8.43 9.94 21.70
C LEU A 94 8.69 8.43 21.47
N GLY A 95 9.90 7.96 21.80
CA GLY A 95 10.35 6.60 21.50
C GLY A 95 10.67 6.39 20.02
N GLU A 96 11.30 5.26 19.71
CA GLU A 96 11.62 4.84 18.34
C GLU A 96 10.32 4.52 17.60
N GLN A 97 9.83 5.45 16.78
CA GLN A 97 8.69 5.25 15.90
C GLN A 97 9.22 4.87 14.52
N ASP A 98 9.53 3.58 14.35
CA ASP A 98 10.00 3.03 13.09
C ASP A 98 8.85 2.80 12.11
N TRP A 99 8.32 3.91 11.61
CA TRP A 99 7.46 3.87 10.44
C TRP A 99 8.26 3.27 9.29
N ILE A 100 7.72 2.23 8.68
CA ILE A 100 8.40 1.50 7.61
C ILE A 100 7.43 1.20 6.48
N HIS A 101 7.98 1.13 5.27
CA HIS A 101 7.22 0.70 4.10
C HIS A 101 7.05 -0.83 4.10
N HIS A 102 5.89 -1.29 3.64
CA HIS A 102 5.72 -2.69 3.25
C HIS A 102 6.30 -2.91 1.84
N HIS A 103 6.66 -4.15 1.52
CA HIS A 103 7.22 -4.54 0.21
C HIS A 103 6.21 -4.39 -0.95
N TYR A 104 6.61 -4.17 -2.20
CA TYR A 104 7.93 -3.79 -2.76
C TYR A 104 7.91 -2.37 -3.35
N GLU A 105 9.05 -1.69 -3.37
CA GLU A 105 9.18 -0.37 -3.99
C GLU A 105 9.78 -0.45 -5.40
N VAL A 106 9.19 0.30 -6.33
CA VAL A 106 9.74 0.56 -7.67
C VAL A 106 10.04 2.04 -7.74
N PHE A 107 11.33 2.35 -7.77
CA PHE A 107 11.84 3.71 -7.83
C PHE A 107 12.15 4.12 -9.26
N TYR A 108 11.73 5.32 -9.68
CA TYR A 108 12.08 5.85 -10.99
C TYR A 108 12.58 7.30 -10.90
N ILE A 109 13.57 7.58 -11.76
CA ILE A 109 14.09 8.91 -12.02
C ILE A 109 13.50 9.34 -13.37
N PRO A 110 12.86 10.51 -13.47
CA PRO A 110 12.41 11.00 -14.77
C PRO A 110 13.63 11.20 -15.66
N LEU A 111 13.65 10.54 -16.83
CA LEU A 111 14.58 10.88 -17.89
C LEU A 111 14.28 12.32 -18.29
N ILE A 112 15.25 13.22 -18.12
CA ILE A 112 15.19 14.54 -18.73
C ILE A 112 15.27 14.28 -20.22
N ILE A 113 14.14 14.45 -20.92
CA ILE A 113 14.16 14.53 -22.38
C ILE A 113 14.43 16.00 -22.67
N ASP A 114 15.68 16.30 -23.02
CA ASP A 114 16.12 17.62 -23.48
C ASP A 114 15.42 18.02 -24.80
#